data_AF-A0A1V5L5V7-F1
#
_entry.id   AF-A0A1V5L5V7-F1
#
_cell.length_a   1.000
_cell.length_b   1.000
_cell.length_c   1.000
_cell.angle_alpha   90.00
_cell.angle_beta   90.00
_cell.angle_gamma   90.00
#
_symmetry.space_group_name_H-M   'P 1'
#
loop_
_entity.id
_entity.type
_entity.pdbx_description
1 polymer ?
#
loop_
_entity_poly.entity_id
_entity_poly.type
_entity_poly.pdbx_seq_one_letter_code
_entity_poly.pdbx_strand_id
1 'polypeptide(L)' 'MMNVTFRLPNEDLEKEFLAQASKLKLIGLKGHRSVGGLRASMYNALPLAGAQKLAELMVDFEKKNG' A
#
# COMPACT_ATOMS: atom_id res chain seq x y z
N MET A 1 3.28 13.43 11.61
CA MET A 1 2.94 12.91 10.26
C MET A 1 2.58 11.43 10.45
N MET A 2 1.30 11.05 10.33
CA MET A 2 0.81 9.70 10.74
C MET A 2 0.49 8.76 9.58
N ASN A 3 0.39 9.28 8.35
CA ASN A 3 -0.02 8.51 7.18
C ASN A 3 0.99 8.72 6.06
N VAL A 4 1.23 7.68 5.28
CA VAL A 4 2.11 7.71 4.11
C VAL A 4 1.24 7.54 2.86
N THR A 5 1.28 8.54 1.99
CA THR A 5 0.64 8.48 0.67
C THR A 5 1.70 8.30 -0.40
N PHE A 6 1.44 7.41 -1.36
CA PHE A 6 2.37 7.12 -2.44
C PHE A 6 1.62 6.76 -3.72
N ARG A 7 2.36 6.76 -4.83
CA ARG A 7 1.87 6.57 -6.19
C ARG A 7 2.72 5.53 -6.89
N LEU A 8 2.10 4.79 -7.81
CA LEU A 8 2.82 3.94 -8.75
C LEU A 8 2.82 4.62 -10.14
N PRO A 9 3.62 4.15 -11.11
CA PRO A 9 3.74 4.79 -12.42
C PRO A 9 2.42 4.92 -13.19
N ASN A 10 1.44 4.05 -12.92
CA ASN A 10 0.11 4.11 -13.51
C ASN A 10 -0.94 3.48 -12.57
N GLU A 11 -2.23 3.73 -12.86
CA GLU A 11 -3.35 3.24 -12.04
C GLU A 11 -3.55 1.72 -12.09
N ASP A 12 -3.10 1.05 -13.14
CA ASP A 12 -3.25 -0.40 -13.25
C ASP A 12 -2.32 -1.13 -12.28
N LEU A 13 -1.10 -0.62 -12.11
CA LEU A 13 -0.19 -1.07 -11.05
C LEU A 13 -0.76 -0.78 -9.66
N GLU A 14 -1.47 0.34 -9.46
CA GLU A 14 -2.14 0.62 -8.18
C GLU A 14 -3.26 -0.39 -7.88
N LYS A 15 -4.07 -0.74 -8.89
CA LYS A 15 -5.10 -1.79 -8.77
C LYS A 15 -4.48 -3.14 -8.46
N GLU A 16 -3.39 -3.50 -9.14
CA GLU A 16 -2.69 -4.75 -8.91
C GLU A 16 -2.08 -4.80 -7.49
N PHE A 17 -1.44 -3.72 -7.06
CA PHE A 17 -0.88 -3.59 -5.72
C PHE A 17 -1.98 -3.78 -4.66
N LEU A 18 -3.13 -3.14 -4.81
CA LEU A 18 -4.28 -3.31 -3.90
C LEU A 18 -4.81 -4.75 -3.90
N ALA A 19 -4.82 -5.43 -5.04
CA ALA A 19 -5.23 -6.82 -5.14
C ALA A 19 -4.24 -7.75 -4.42
N GLN A 20 -2.94 -7.54 -4.57
CA GLN A 20 -1.90 -8.30 -3.85
C GLN A 20 -1.94 -8.02 -2.34
N ALA A 21 -2.06 -6.75 -1.94
CA ALA A 21 -2.19 -6.35 -0.54
C ALA A 21 -3.40 -7.00 0.13
N SER A 22 -4.54 -7.06 -0.56
CA SER A 22 -5.76 -7.70 -0.04
C SER A 22 -5.56 -9.19 0.24
N LYS A 23 -4.78 -9.90 -0.58
CA LYS A 23 -4.41 -11.31 -0.33
C LYS A 23 -3.57 -11.50 0.93
N LEU A 24 -2.77 -10.48 1.28
CA LEU A 24 -1.95 -10.45 2.49
C LEU A 24 -2.68 -9.89 3.71
N LYS A 25 -4.00 -9.65 3.61
CA LYS A 25 -4.85 -9.00 4.63
C LYS A 25 -4.41 -7.56 4.96
N LEU A 26 -3.67 -6.91 4.06
CA LEU A 26 -3.33 -5.50 4.13
C LEU A 26 -4.44 -4.69 3.46
N ILE A 27 -5.46 -4.35 4.24
CA ILE A 27 -6.67 -3.65 3.77
C ILE A 27 -6.61 -2.14 4.05
N GLY A 28 -7.44 -1.36 3.35
CA GLY A 28 -7.58 0.08 3.60
C GLY A 28 -6.46 0.95 2.98
N LEU A 29 -5.67 0.39 2.06
CA LEU A 29 -4.57 1.10 1.39
C LEU A 29 -5.01 1.98 0.21
N LYS A 30 -6.28 1.94 -0.20
CA LYS A 30 -6.77 2.77 -1.30
C LYS A 30 -6.74 4.25 -0.89
N GLY A 31 -6.10 5.06 -1.71
CA GLY A 31 -6.01 6.51 -1.53
C GLY A 31 -7.38 7.22 -1.59
N HIS A 32 -7.40 8.48 -1.20
CA HIS A 32 -8.63 9.27 -1.20
C HIS A 32 -9.11 9.52 -2.64
N ARG A 33 -10.43 9.44 -2.89
CA ARG A 33 -11.02 9.55 -4.24
C ARG A 33 -10.59 10.78 -5.05
N SER A 34 -10.31 11.90 -4.37
CA SER A 34 -9.93 13.16 -5.03
C SER A 34 -8.48 13.18 -5.48
N VAL A 35 -7.65 12.34 -4.86
CA VAL A 35 -6.22 12.31 -5.14
C VAL A 35 -5.88 11.03 -5.89
N GLY A 36 -6.56 9.90 -5.69
CA GLY A 36 -6.14 8.59 -6.21
C GLY A 36 -4.98 8.00 -5.41
N GLY A 37 -4.26 7.03 -5.95
CA GLY A 37 -3.05 6.50 -5.32
C GLY A 37 -3.30 5.55 -4.17
N LEU A 38 -2.26 5.42 -3.36
CA LEU A 38 -2.22 4.54 -2.21
C LEU A 38 -1.98 5.35 -0.93
N ARG A 39 -2.60 4.94 0.17
CA ARG A 39 -2.45 5.56 1.49
C ARG A 39 -2.35 4.51 2.57
N ALA A 40 -1.17 4.39 3.18
CA ALA A 40 -0.95 3.63 4.39
C ALA A 40 -1.26 4.51 5.62
N SER A 41 -2.24 4.10 6.41
CA SER A 41 -2.59 4.81 7.64
C SER A 41 -1.93 4.13 8.83
N MET A 42 -1.01 4.81 9.51
CA MET A 42 -0.16 4.24 10.58
C MET A 42 -0.52 4.86 11.93
N TYR A 43 -1.78 4.68 12.34
CA TYR A 43 -2.24 5.06 13.67
C TYR A 43 -1.65 4.13 14.73
N ASN A 44 -1.72 4.53 16.00
CA ASN A 44 -1.17 3.76 17.14
C ASN A 44 -1.68 2.31 17.24
N ALA A 45 -2.86 2.03 16.69
CA ALA A 45 -3.44 0.68 16.67
C ALA A 45 -2.84 -0.23 15.58
N LEU A 46 -2.04 0.28 14.65
CA LEU A 46 -1.38 -0.52 13.63
C LEU A 46 -0.16 -1.23 14.25
N PRO A 47 -0.13 -2.57 14.29
CA PRO A 47 1.03 -3.30 14.79
C PRO A 47 2.24 -3.11 13.87
N LEU A 48 3.45 -3.13 14.44
CA LEU A 48 4.71 -3.07 13.68
C LEU A 48 4.78 -4.15 12.59
N ALA A 49 4.30 -5.36 12.88
CA ALA A 49 4.24 -6.46 11.91
C ALA A 49 3.38 -6.13 10.68
N GLY A 50 2.34 -5.30 10.83
CA GLY A 50 1.54 -4.81 9.70
C GLY A 50 2.33 -3.87 8.81
N ALA A 51 3.10 -2.95 9.41
CA ALA A 51 3.97 -2.04 8.68
C ALA A 51 5.12 -2.79 7.98
N GLN A 52 5.71 -3.80 8.63
CA GLN A 52 6.76 -4.64 8.04
C GLN A 52 6.24 -5.42 6.83
N LYS A 53 5.08 -6.08 6.94
CA LYS A 53 4.45 -6.77 5.80
C LYS A 53 4.15 -5.84 4.63
N LEU A 54 3.74 -4.60 4.91
CA LEU A 54 3.55 -3.61 3.86
C LEU A 54 4.86 -3.27 3.15
N ALA A 55 5.94 -3.05 3.92
CA ALA A 55 7.26 -2.76 3.35
C ALA A 55 7.80 -3.94 2.52
N GLU A 56 7.64 -5.18 3.00
CA GLU A 56 8.00 -6.40 2.25
C GLU A 56 7.22 -6.49 0.93
N LEU A 57 5.90 -6.25 0.97
CA LEU A 57 5.08 -6.20 -0.24
C LEU A 57 5.57 -5.13 -1.22
N MET A 58 5.95 -3.95 -0.74
CA MET A 58 6.45 -2.87 -1.61
C MET A 58 7.73 -3.29 -2.34
N VAL A 59 8.69 -3.89 -1.62
CA VAL A 59 9.95 -4.38 -2.21
C VAL A 59 9.69 -5.53 -3.20
N ASP A 60 8.83 -6.48 -2.85
CA ASP A 60 8.50 -7.60 -3.73
C ASP A 60 7.72 -7.16 -4.97
N PHE A 61 6.86 -6.15 -4.83
CA PHE A 61 6.08 -5.60 -5.94
C PHE A 61 6.99 -4.83 -6.91
N GLU A 62 7.93 -4.04 -6.40
CA GLU A 62 8.95 -3.35 -7.20
C GLU A 62 9.80 -4.35 -7.98
N LYS A 63 10.33 -5.41 -7.34
CA LYS A 63 11.14 -6.43 -8.03
C LYS A 63 10.43 -7.14 -9.18
N LYS A 64 9.10 -7.23 -9.14
CA LYS A 64 8.29 -7.91 -10.17
C LYS A 64 7.84 -6.99 -11.29
N ASN A 65 7.74 -5.69 -11.03
CA ASN A 65 7.11 -4.70 -11.92
C ASN A 65 7.99 -3.50 -12.26
N GLY A 66 9.23 -3.44 -11.74
CA GLY A 66 10.22 -2.39 -11.96
C GLY A 66 11.14 -2.65 -13.14
#